data_AF-A0A9W4A176-F1
#
_entry.id   AF-A0A9W4A176-F1
#
_cell.length_a   1.000
_cell.length_b   1.000
_cell.length_c   1.000
_cell.angle_alpha   90.00
_cell.angle_beta   90.00
_cell.angle_gamma   90.00
#
_symmetry.space_group_name_H-M   'P 1'
#
loop_
_entity.id
_entity.type
_entity.pdbx_description
1 polymer ?
#
loop_
_entity_poly.entity_id
_entity_poly.type
_entity_poly.pdbx_seq_one_letter_code
_entity_poly.pdbx_strand_id
1 'polypeptide(L)' 'MAAAHVAGVASLILEKNPYLSNKKVRELMNKTAIPLGNPFEYGNGKININDALKLAN' A
#
# COMPACT_ATOMS: atom_id res chain seq x y z
N MET A 1 -12.77 10.00 3.45
CA MET A 1 -12.17 9.14 4.48
C MET A 1 -11.26 8.09 3.82
N ALA A 2 -10.08 8.49 3.32
CA ALA A 2 -9.14 7.60 2.62
C ALA A 2 -7.79 7.49 3.35
N ALA A 3 -7.29 8.61 3.88
CA ALA A 3 -5.99 8.68 4.55
C ALA A 3 -5.84 7.68 5.69
N ALA A 4 -6.83 7.60 6.60
CA ALA A 4 -6.78 6.66 7.73
C ALA A 4 -6.77 5.19 7.30
N HIS A 5 -7.53 4.84 6.24
CA HIS A 5 -7.53 3.48 5.71
C HIS A 5 -6.17 3.11 5.11
N VAL A 6 -5.58 4.00 4.32
CA VAL A 6 -4.25 3.82 3.72
C VAL A 6 -3.17 3.75 4.80
N ALA A 7 -3.27 4.55 5.86
CA ALA A 7 -2.37 4.50 7.01
C ALA A 7 -2.47 3.16 7.77
N GLY A 8 -3.68 2.64 7.97
CA GLY A 8 -3.89 1.32 8.58
C GLY A 8 -3.33 0.17 7.73
N VAL A 9 -3.41 0.27 6.40
CA VAL A 9 -2.74 -0.69 5.51
C VAL A 9 -1.21 -0.63 5.69
N ALA A 10 -0.64 0.57 5.76
CA ALA A 10 0.79 0.74 5.98
C ALA A 10 1.26 0.15 7.32
N SER A 11 0.47 0.30 8.39
CA SER A 11 0.79 -0.30 9.69
C SER A 11 0.75 -1.82 9.66
N LEU A 12 -0.23 -2.44 8.97
CA LEU A 12 -0.30 -3.90 8.84
C LEU A 12 0.87 -4.48 8.03
N ILE A 13 1.33 -3.77 6.99
CA ILE A 13 2.53 -4.17 6.23
C ILE A 13 3.77 -4.13 7.12
N LEU A 14 3.92 -3.07 7.92
CA LEU A 14 5.06 -2.93 8.83
C LEU A 14 4.99 -3.93 10.00
N GLU A 15 3.79 -4.25 10.50
CA GLU A 15 3.60 -5.31 11.50
C GLU A 15 4.04 -6.68 10.96
N LYS A 16 3.70 -6.97 9.69
CA LYS A 16 4.08 -8.23 9.03
C LYS A 16 5.60 -8.38 8.86
N ASN A 17 6.31 -7.29 8.51
CA ASN A 17 7.76 -7.25 8.47
C ASN A 17 8.29 -5.90 9.04
N PRO A 18 8.66 -5.87 10.34
CA PRO A 18 9.11 -4.65 11.02
C PRO A 18 10.45 -4.08 10.52
N TYR A 19 11.21 -4.85 9.74
CA TYR A 19 12.50 -4.43 9.19
C TYR A 19 12.37 -3.65 7.87
N LEU A 20 11.15 -3.53 7.32
CA LEU A 20 10.91 -2.73 6.13
C LEU A 20 11.13 -1.25 6.40
N SER A 21 11.87 -0.59 5.52
CA SER A 21 11.91 0.88 5.51
C SER A 21 10.56 1.46 5.07
N ASN A 22 10.27 2.68 5.49
CA ASN A 22 9.08 3.42 5.06
C ASN A 22 8.97 3.53 3.51
N LYS A 23 10.10 3.66 2.81
CA LYS A 23 10.15 3.66 1.34
C LYS A 23 9.69 2.32 0.77
N LYS A 24 10.12 1.21 1.36
CA LYS A 24 9.71 -0.13 0.91
C LYS A 24 8.24 -0.40 1.18
N VAL A 25 7.72 0.02 2.33
CA VAL A 25 6.28 -0.04 2.63
C VAL A 25 5.47 0.71 1.56
N ARG A 26 5.87 1.95 1.25
CA ARG A 26 5.21 2.74 0.20
C ARG A 26 5.32 2.10 -1.19
N GLU A 27 6.47 1.53 -1.52
CA GLU A 27 6.69 0.84 -2.79
C GLU A 27 5.75 -0.37 -2.93
N LEU A 28 5.62 -1.21 -1.90
CA LEU A 28 4.71 -2.34 -1.88
C LEU A 28 3.26 -1.90 -2.12
N MET A 29 2.82 -0.87 -1.39
CA MET A 29 1.48 -0.30 -1.54
C MET A 29 1.20 0.22 -2.96
N ASN A 30 2.17 0.90 -3.56
CA ASN A 30 2.04 1.40 -4.93
C ASN A 30 2.04 0.26 -5.97
N LYS A 31 2.90 -0.75 -5.78
CA LYS A 31 3.07 -1.85 -6.73
C LYS A 31 1.87 -2.80 -6.79
N THR A 32 1.15 -2.94 -5.68
CA THR A 32 -0.02 -3.82 -5.60
C THR A 32 -1.34 -3.10 -5.81
N ALA A 33 -1.34 -1.77 -5.88
CA ALA A 33 -2.53 -0.98 -6.13
C ALA A 33 -3.22 -1.44 -7.42
N ILE A 34 -4.55 -1.50 -7.38
CA ILE A 34 -5.39 -1.82 -8.52
C ILE A 34 -5.61 -0.51 -9.30
N PRO A 35 -5.09 -0.37 -10.53
CA PRO A 35 -5.20 0.87 -11.29
C PRO A 35 -6.65 1.34 -11.45
N LEU A 36 -6.86 2.64 -11.32
CA LEU A 36 -8.18 3.27 -11.51
C LEU A 36 -8.04 4.52 -12.37
N GLY A 37 -8.91 4.65 -13.38
CA GLY A 37 -9.18 5.90 -14.08
C GLY A 37 -7.94 6.70 -14.49
N ASN A 38 -8.05 8.02 -14.35
CA ASN A 38 -6.96 8.95 -14.64
C ASN A 38 -5.94 8.95 -13.48
N PRO A 39 -4.63 8.74 -13.75
CA PRO A 39 -3.59 8.80 -12.71
C PRO A 39 -3.50 10.14 -11.96
N PHE A 40 -3.92 11.25 -12.57
CA PHE A 40 -3.97 12.54 -11.88
C PHE A 40 -5.00 12.54 -10.72
N GLU A 41 -6.09 11.79 -10.87
CA GLU A 41 -7.17 11.70 -9.88
C GLU A 41 -6.93 10.57 -8.88
N TYR A 42 -6.37 9.45 -9.32
CA TYR A 42 -6.30 8.21 -8.53
C TYR A 42 -4.87 7.74 -8.20
N GLY A 43 -3.83 8.40 -8.72
CA GLY A 43 -2.45 7.97 -8.55
C GLY A 43 -2.22 6.56 -9.11
N ASN A 44 -1.72 5.65 -8.28
CA ASN A 44 -1.54 4.23 -8.65
C ASN A 44 -2.84 3.41 -8.56
N GLY A 45 -3.96 4.04 -8.17
CA GLY A 45 -5.27 3.41 -8.04
C GLY A 45 -5.64 3.02 -6.61
N LYS A 46 -6.52 2.03 -6.47
CA LYS A 46 -7.06 1.59 -5.18
C LYS A 46 -6.06 0.70 -4.45
N ILE A 47 -5.83 0.97 -3.17
CA ILE A 47 -4.97 0.13 -2.33
C ILE A 47 -5.44 -1.33 -2.31
N ASN A 48 -4.50 -2.28 -2.38
CA ASN A 48 -4.75 -3.71 -2.30
C ASN A 48 -3.94 -4.33 -1.16
N ILE A 49 -4.60 -4.48 -0.01
CA ILE A 49 -3.96 -4.99 1.21
C ILE A 49 -3.52 -6.44 1.07
N ASN A 50 -4.34 -7.29 0.45
CA ASN A 50 -4.07 -8.72 0.36
C ASN A 50 -2.79 -8.99 -0.43
N ASP A 51 -2.61 -8.31 -1.56
CA ASP A 51 -1.40 -8.50 -2.36
C ASP A 51 -0.20 -7.79 -1.73
N ALA A 52 -0.39 -6.64 -1.06
CA ALA A 52 0.69 -5.99 -0.34
C ALA A 52 1.26 -6.88 0.78
N LEU A 53 0.39 -7.55 1.55
CA LEU A 53 0.79 -8.46 2.63
C LEU A 53 1.48 -9.72 2.12
N LYS A 54 1.11 -10.25 0.94
CA LYS A 54 1.81 -11.39 0.31
C LYS A 54 3.24 -11.05 -0.10
N LEU A 55 3.50 -9.78 -0.44
CA LEU A 55 4.83 -9.31 -0.84
C LEU A 55 5.67 -8.79 0.35
N ALA A 56 5.06 -8.60 1.52
CA ALA A 56 5.71 -8.20 2.75
C ALA A 56 6.28 -9.41 3.53
N ASN A 57 7.12 -10.22 2.88
CA ASN A 57 7.83 -11.33 3.53
C ASN A 57 9.10 -10.86 4.24
#